data_AF-A0A350V1Q2-F1
#
_entry.id   AF-A0A350V1Q2-F1
#
_cell.length_a   1.000
_cell.length_b   1.000
_cell.length_c   1.000
_cell.angle_alpha   90.00
_cell.angle_beta   90.00
_cell.angle_gamma   90.00
#
_symmetry.space_group_name_H-M   'P 1'
#
loop_
_entity.id
_entity.type
_entity.pdbx_description
1 polymer ?
#
loop_
_entity_poly.entity_id
_entity_poly.type
_entity_poly.pdbx_seq_one_letter_code
_entity_poly.pdbx_strand_id
1 'polypeptide(L)'
;MKKTLLNGENLTIPEAKEIVDNFLPVGISKDTAARIKRSRSVIEKWIKNDEVIYGVTTGFGEFKDVKIPQKDIEKLQHNLIISHAAGVGEPLPKNIVRLMLLLRINSLVRGYSGVRLELVEQLIKLFNSGITAYIPSQGSVGSSGDLAPLSHLACVLIGEGYAYDGRDVLPAKAVLAKHGLKPFRLMAKEGLALINGTQMMTAYAVEILNRAERLSKLADISGALSIEALRGT
;
A
#
# COMPACT_ATOMS: atom_id res chain seq x y z
N MET A 1 12.29 -16.68 12.35
CA MET A 1 12.89 -15.75 11.36
C MET A 1 12.94 -14.35 11.95
N LYS A 2 14.03 -13.60 11.72
CA LYS A 2 14.17 -12.22 12.16
C LYS A 2 13.18 -11.34 11.38
N LYS A 3 12.44 -10.48 12.09
CA LYS A 3 11.37 -9.64 11.53
C LYS A 3 11.92 -8.23 11.30
N THR A 4 11.75 -7.67 10.10
CA THR A 4 12.13 -6.27 9.83
C THR A 4 11.12 -5.32 10.46
N LEU A 5 11.60 -4.35 11.23
CA LEU A 5 10.74 -3.36 11.89
C LEU A 5 10.66 -2.08 11.07
N LEU A 6 9.50 -1.82 10.49
CA LEU A 6 9.22 -0.61 9.72
C LEU A 6 9.02 0.57 10.67
N ASN A 7 9.69 1.67 10.38
CA ASN A 7 9.55 2.95 11.08
C ASN A 7 9.07 4.09 10.17
N GLY A 8 9.07 3.86 8.85
CA GLY A 8 8.66 4.83 7.84
C GLY A 8 9.77 5.74 7.30
N GLU A 9 11.03 5.52 7.70
CA GLU A 9 12.15 6.43 7.37
C GLU A 9 13.31 5.71 6.69
N ASN A 10 13.66 4.50 7.14
CA ASN A 10 14.95 3.88 6.79
C ASN A 10 14.84 2.63 5.92
N LEU A 11 13.69 2.38 5.28
CA LEU A 11 13.53 1.23 4.38
C LEU A 11 14.29 1.48 3.08
N THR A 12 15.37 0.73 2.86
CA THR A 12 16.19 0.87 1.64
C THR A 12 15.63 0.04 0.46
N ILE A 13 16.06 0.36 -0.77
CA ILE A 13 15.67 -0.39 -1.99
C ILE A 13 16.08 -1.87 -1.88
N PRO A 14 17.33 -2.22 -1.53
CA PRO A 14 17.73 -3.62 -1.41
C PRO A 14 16.95 -4.38 -0.34
N GLU A 15 16.71 -3.76 0.83
CA GLU A 15 15.91 -4.38 1.89
C GLU A 15 14.45 -4.60 1.47
N ALA A 16 13.82 -3.63 0.80
CA ALA A 16 12.45 -3.78 0.30
C ALA A 16 12.35 -4.94 -0.70
N LYS A 17 13.34 -5.07 -1.58
CA LYS A 17 13.45 -6.19 -2.53
C LYS A 17 13.65 -7.52 -1.82
N GLU A 18 14.58 -7.58 -0.86
CA GLU A 18 14.83 -8.80 -0.08
C GLU A 18 13.59 -9.26 0.68
N ILE A 19 12.86 -8.33 1.30
CA ILE A 19 11.62 -8.62 2.02
C ILE A 19 10.55 -9.20 1.10
N VAL A 20 10.36 -8.58 -0.08
CA VAL A 20 9.32 -8.99 -1.03
C VAL A 20 9.66 -10.31 -1.71
N ASP A 21 10.88 -10.45 -2.23
CA ASP A 21 11.31 -11.61 -3.03
C ASP A 21 11.42 -12.87 -2.16
N ASN A 22 11.81 -12.74 -0.89
CA ASN A 22 11.97 -13.88 0.04
C ASN A 22 10.79 -14.02 1.03
N PHE A 23 9.70 -13.28 0.83
CA PHE A 23 8.51 -13.32 1.71
C PHE A 23 8.83 -13.11 3.21
N LEU A 24 9.80 -12.24 3.52
CA LEU A 24 10.20 -12.00 4.90
C LEU A 24 9.11 -11.25 5.68
N PRO A 25 8.89 -11.59 6.96
CA PRO A 25 7.87 -10.92 7.75
C PRO A 25 8.31 -9.53 8.20
N VAL A 26 7.35 -8.58 8.20
CA VAL A 26 7.55 -7.20 8.68
C VAL A 26 6.68 -6.88 9.89
N GLY A 27 7.10 -5.90 10.69
CA GLY A 27 6.38 -5.43 11.88
C GLY A 27 6.72 -3.99 12.23
N ILE A 28 6.30 -3.57 13.41
CA ILE A 28 6.54 -2.22 13.93
C ILE A 28 6.97 -2.28 15.39
N SER A 29 7.74 -1.29 15.82
CA SER A 29 8.16 -1.13 17.21
C SER A 29 7.06 -0.49 18.07
N LYS A 30 7.21 -0.57 19.41
CA LYS A 30 6.31 0.11 20.37
C LYS A 30 6.29 1.63 20.16
N ASP A 31 7.43 2.23 19.85
CA ASP A 31 7.52 3.67 19.57
C ASP A 31 6.76 4.06 18.29
N THR A 32 6.90 3.25 17.24
CA THR A 32 6.15 3.44 15.99
C THR A 32 4.64 3.33 16.23
N ALA A 33 4.20 2.34 17.02
CA ALA A 33 2.80 2.22 17.42
C ALA A 33 2.31 3.45 18.22
N ALA A 34 3.16 4.02 19.08
CA ALA A 34 2.84 5.23 19.83
C ALA A 34 2.68 6.46 18.90
N ARG A 35 3.52 6.61 17.86
CA ARG A 35 3.37 7.67 16.84
C ARG A 35 2.03 7.58 16.12
N ILE A 36 1.63 6.37 15.69
CA ILE A 36 0.35 6.14 15.02
C ILE A 36 -0.82 6.54 15.94
N LYS A 37 -0.80 6.10 17.20
CA LYS A 37 -1.83 6.46 18.20
C LYS A 37 -1.92 7.97 18.44
N ARG A 38 -0.77 8.66 18.53
CA ARG A 38 -0.74 10.13 18.66
C ARG A 38 -1.41 10.81 17.46
N SER A 39 -1.05 10.39 16.24
CA SER A 39 -1.68 10.86 14.99
C SER A 39 -3.20 10.68 15.02
N ARG A 40 -3.66 9.50 15.46
CA ARG A 40 -5.08 9.16 15.51
C ARG A 40 -5.84 10.03 16.50
N SER A 41 -5.26 10.33 17.66
CA SER A 41 -5.92 11.16 18.68
C SER A 41 -6.28 12.57 18.19
N VAL A 42 -5.54 13.11 17.22
CA VAL A 42 -5.87 14.39 16.57
C VAL A 42 -7.17 14.26 15.75
N ILE A 43 -7.30 13.19 14.97
CA ILE A 43 -8.53 12.92 14.19
C ILE A 43 -9.74 12.74 15.11
N GLU A 44 -9.57 12.04 16.23
CA GLU A 44 -10.64 11.80 17.19
C GLU A 44 -11.10 13.09 17.87
N LYS A 45 -10.17 14.00 18.19
CA LYS A 45 -10.52 15.34 18.69
C LYS A 45 -11.35 16.13 17.68
N TRP A 46 -10.92 16.16 16.42
CA TRP A 46 -11.64 16.87 15.35
C TRP A 46 -13.05 16.33 15.11
N ILE A 47 -13.21 15.01 15.11
CA ILE A 47 -14.53 14.37 15.00
C ILE A 47 -15.41 14.74 16.19
N LYS A 48 -14.85 14.72 17.41
CA LYS A 48 -15.58 15.08 18.64
C LYS A 48 -16.02 16.55 18.64
N ASN A 49 -15.22 17.43 18.05
CA ASN A 49 -15.48 18.86 17.96
C ASN A 49 -16.37 19.25 16.76
N ASP A 50 -16.82 18.29 15.94
CA ASP A 50 -17.59 18.52 14.71
C ASP A 50 -16.89 19.48 13.72
N GLU A 51 -15.55 19.41 13.66
CA GLU A 51 -14.74 20.22 12.75
C GLU A 51 -14.91 19.78 11.28
N VAL A 52 -14.87 20.74 10.35
CA VAL A 52 -15.01 20.50 8.91
C VAL A 52 -13.65 20.14 8.31
N ILE A 53 -13.45 18.86 7.98
CA ILE A 53 -12.15 18.34 7.55
C ILE A 53 -12.32 17.39 6.36
N TYR A 54 -11.57 17.67 5.29
CA TYR A 54 -11.56 16.92 4.05
C TYR A 54 -11.36 15.42 4.26
N GLY A 55 -12.31 14.61 3.77
CA GLY A 55 -12.27 13.16 3.82
C GLY A 55 -12.37 12.56 5.23
N VAL A 56 -12.68 13.38 6.24
CA VAL A 56 -12.98 12.98 7.62
C VAL A 56 -14.46 13.23 7.92
N THR A 57 -14.91 14.48 7.76
CA THR A 57 -16.30 14.93 7.98
C THR A 57 -16.94 15.52 6.72
N THR A 58 -16.20 15.60 5.61
CA THR A 58 -16.72 16.00 4.30
C THR A 58 -16.48 14.94 3.22
N GLY A 59 -17.09 15.12 2.05
CA GLY A 59 -16.86 14.29 0.87
C GLY A 59 -15.47 14.45 0.24
N PHE A 60 -15.30 13.88 -0.96
CA PHE A 60 -14.02 13.85 -1.69
C PHE A 60 -14.14 14.54 -3.04
N GLY A 61 -13.03 15.08 -3.56
CA GLY A 61 -12.99 15.70 -4.88
C GLY A 61 -13.97 16.88 -5.01
N GLU A 62 -14.88 16.81 -5.98
CA GLU A 62 -15.93 17.81 -6.19
C GLU A 62 -16.85 17.97 -4.96
N PHE A 63 -17.03 16.91 -4.17
CA PHE A 63 -17.87 16.93 -2.97
C PHE A 63 -17.14 17.33 -1.69
N LYS A 64 -15.95 17.95 -1.79
CA LYS A 64 -15.14 18.37 -0.63
C LYS A 64 -15.86 19.31 0.32
N ASP A 65 -16.85 20.05 -0.16
CA ASP A 65 -17.62 21.05 0.59
C ASP A 65 -18.94 20.46 1.17
N VAL A 66 -19.24 19.19 0.89
CA VAL A 66 -20.45 18.52 1.39
C VAL A 66 -20.15 17.86 2.74
N LYS A 67 -20.82 18.33 3.81
CA LYS A 67 -20.72 17.74 5.15
C LYS A 67 -21.40 16.38 5.21
N ILE A 68 -20.76 15.40 5.85
CA ILE A 68 -21.24 14.03 5.98
C ILE A 68 -21.62 13.76 7.44
N PRO A 69 -22.83 13.26 7.73
CA PRO A 69 -23.23 12.86 9.08
C PRO A 69 -22.32 11.78 9.64
N GLN A 70 -22.02 11.84 10.94
CA GLN A 70 -21.10 10.89 11.59
C GLN A 70 -21.49 9.42 11.40
N LYS A 71 -22.79 9.12 11.39
CA LYS A 71 -23.35 7.78 11.15
C LYS A 71 -23.02 7.22 9.76
N ASP A 72 -22.76 8.09 8.78
CA ASP A 72 -22.52 7.72 7.39
C ASP A 72 -21.02 7.65 7.06
N ILE A 73 -20.13 8.01 7.99
CA ILE A 73 -18.68 8.06 7.75
C ILE A 73 -18.12 6.67 7.38
N GLU A 74 -18.52 5.60 8.07
CA GLU A 74 -18.04 4.24 7.74
C GLU A 74 -18.45 3.87 6.30
N LYS A 75 -19.71 4.13 5.94
CA LYS A 75 -20.23 3.90 4.59
C LYS A 75 -19.51 4.76 3.55
N LEU A 76 -19.21 6.02 3.86
CA LEU A 76 -18.45 6.91 2.99
C LEU A 76 -17.06 6.34 2.68
N GLN A 77 -16.33 5.87 3.69
CA GLN A 77 -14.98 5.33 3.51
C GLN A 77 -15.01 4.01 2.73
N HIS A 78 -15.99 3.15 2.98
CA HIS A 78 -16.22 1.94 2.18
C HIS A 78 -16.51 2.29 0.71
N ASN A 79 -17.47 3.18 0.46
CA ASN A 79 -17.86 3.58 -0.89
C ASN A 79 -16.73 4.28 -1.65
N LEU A 80 -15.84 5.01 -0.95
CA LEU A 80 -14.65 5.59 -1.57
C LEU A 80 -13.79 4.49 -2.21
N ILE A 81 -13.51 3.41 -1.46
CA ILE A 81 -12.71 2.29 -1.97
C ILE A 81 -13.38 1.66 -3.20
N ILE A 82 -14.68 1.35 -3.10
CA ILE A 82 -15.40 0.69 -4.20
C ILE A 82 -15.48 1.56 -5.45
N SER A 83 -15.82 2.84 -5.29
CA SER A 83 -15.97 3.77 -6.43
C SER A 83 -14.65 4.05 -7.15
N HIS A 84 -13.52 3.99 -6.45
CA HIS A 84 -12.21 4.24 -7.04
C HIS A 84 -11.51 2.98 -7.55
N ALA A 85 -12.03 1.79 -7.26
CA ALA A 85 -11.54 0.51 -7.81
C ALA A 85 -11.93 0.31 -9.30
N ALA A 86 -11.71 1.34 -10.12
CA ALA A 86 -12.07 1.41 -11.54
C ALA A 86 -10.92 1.05 -12.49
N GLY A 87 -9.83 0.47 -11.97
CA GLY A 87 -8.70 0.03 -12.78
C GLY A 87 -9.06 -1.08 -13.77
N VAL A 88 -8.37 -1.11 -14.92
CA VAL A 88 -8.59 -2.07 -16.03
C VAL A 88 -7.28 -2.61 -16.60
N GLY A 89 -7.38 -3.53 -17.57
CA GLY A 89 -6.24 -4.12 -18.27
C GLY A 89 -5.62 -5.30 -17.53
N GLU A 90 -4.47 -5.74 -18.03
CA GLU A 90 -3.72 -6.87 -17.47
C GLU A 90 -3.31 -6.62 -16.02
N PRO A 91 -3.26 -7.66 -15.17
CA PRO A 91 -2.91 -7.49 -13.78
C PRO A 91 -1.46 -7.08 -13.59
N LEU A 92 -1.21 -6.29 -12.55
CA LEU A 92 0.13 -5.96 -12.09
C LEU A 92 0.90 -7.23 -11.70
N PRO A 93 2.22 -7.27 -11.94
CA PRO A 93 3.07 -8.35 -11.43
C PRO A 93 2.95 -8.49 -9.90
N LYS A 94 2.87 -9.73 -9.40
CA LYS A 94 2.66 -10.02 -7.97
C LYS A 94 3.72 -9.38 -7.06
N ASN A 95 4.98 -9.31 -7.50
CA ASN A 95 6.06 -8.64 -6.76
C ASN A 95 5.81 -7.13 -6.64
N ILE A 96 5.30 -6.48 -7.69
CA ILE A 96 4.92 -5.05 -7.65
C ILE A 96 3.76 -4.83 -6.67
N VAL A 97 2.72 -5.67 -6.71
CA VAL A 97 1.60 -5.60 -5.76
C VAL A 97 2.08 -5.76 -4.31
N ARG A 98 3.00 -6.69 -4.07
CA ARG A 98 3.58 -6.93 -2.74
C ARG A 98 4.45 -5.74 -2.28
N LEU A 99 5.25 -5.15 -3.17
CA LEU A 99 5.98 -3.90 -2.90
C LEU A 99 5.02 -2.75 -2.59
N MET A 100 3.91 -2.60 -3.32
CA MET A 100 2.90 -1.57 -3.05
C MET A 100 2.36 -1.67 -1.63
N LEU A 101 2.02 -2.88 -1.16
CA LEU A 101 1.53 -3.11 0.20
C LEU A 101 2.60 -2.77 1.24
N LEU A 102 3.84 -3.23 1.04
CA LEU A 102 4.98 -2.92 1.92
C LEU A 102 5.19 -1.40 2.05
N LEU A 103 5.24 -0.70 0.92
CA LEU A 103 5.45 0.74 0.85
C LEU A 103 4.27 1.52 1.44
N ARG A 104 3.03 1.02 1.31
CA ARG A 104 1.87 1.64 1.97
C ARG A 104 1.98 1.51 3.48
N ILE A 105 2.32 0.32 3.99
CA ILE A 105 2.55 0.12 5.43
C ILE A 105 3.65 1.07 5.90
N ASN A 106 4.80 1.11 5.19
CA ASN A 106 5.92 1.97 5.55
C ASN A 106 5.54 3.46 5.57
N SER A 107 4.68 3.92 4.65
CA SER A 107 4.16 5.29 4.65
C SER A 107 3.24 5.56 5.86
N LEU A 108 2.32 4.66 6.17
CA LEU A 108 1.36 4.82 7.27
C LEU A 108 2.04 4.85 8.65
N VAL A 109 3.09 4.05 8.84
CA VAL A 109 3.80 3.95 10.13
C VAL A 109 4.60 5.20 10.49
N ARG A 110 4.79 6.14 9.56
CA ARG A 110 5.35 7.48 9.87
C ARG A 110 4.49 8.23 10.88
N GLY A 111 3.18 7.95 10.95
CA GLY A 111 2.29 8.56 11.95
C GLY A 111 1.75 9.94 11.56
N TYR A 112 1.56 10.20 10.25
CA TYR A 112 0.93 11.44 9.75
C TYR A 112 -0.44 11.22 9.10
N SER A 113 -0.87 9.97 8.94
CA SER A 113 -2.10 9.64 8.20
C SER A 113 -3.36 9.65 9.05
N GLY A 114 -3.27 9.62 10.39
CA GLY A 114 -4.43 9.64 11.28
C GLY A 114 -5.27 8.35 11.26
N VAL A 115 -4.68 7.23 10.84
CA VAL A 115 -5.31 5.90 10.84
C VAL A 115 -5.24 5.26 12.21
N ARG A 116 -6.11 4.30 12.50
CA ARG A 116 -6.01 3.48 13.71
C ARG A 116 -4.83 2.52 13.63
N LEU A 117 -4.31 2.13 14.80
CA LEU A 117 -3.20 1.16 14.86
C LEU A 117 -3.62 -0.20 14.30
N GLU A 118 -4.85 -0.60 14.58
CA GLU A 118 -5.48 -1.84 14.16
C GLU A 118 -5.49 -1.97 12.63
N LEU A 119 -5.63 -0.86 11.89
CA LEU A 119 -5.54 -0.87 10.43
C LEU A 119 -4.13 -1.25 9.97
N VAL A 120 -3.11 -0.62 10.55
CA VAL A 120 -1.71 -0.90 10.22
C VAL A 120 -1.35 -2.34 10.60
N GLU A 121 -1.80 -2.82 11.75
CA GLU A 121 -1.61 -4.21 12.17
C GLU A 121 -2.30 -5.19 11.23
N GLN A 122 -3.49 -4.87 10.73
CA GLN A 122 -4.20 -5.71 9.76
C GLN A 122 -3.49 -5.74 8.40
N LEU A 123 -2.97 -4.61 7.91
CA LEU A 123 -2.15 -4.56 6.70
C LEU A 123 -0.87 -5.40 6.85
N ILE A 124 -0.23 -5.34 8.01
CA ILE A 124 0.95 -6.17 8.32
C ILE A 124 0.58 -7.65 8.32
N LYS A 125 -0.57 -8.03 8.91
CA LYS A 125 -1.07 -9.42 8.86
C LYS A 125 -1.33 -9.86 7.42
N LEU A 126 -1.98 -9.02 6.63
CA LEU A 126 -2.24 -9.26 5.20
C LEU A 126 -0.91 -9.49 4.45
N PHE A 127 0.07 -8.60 4.63
CA PHE A 127 1.39 -8.72 4.00
C PHE A 127 2.12 -10.01 4.40
N ASN A 128 2.18 -10.28 5.70
CA ASN A 128 2.88 -11.45 6.25
C ASN A 128 2.18 -12.77 5.89
N SER A 129 0.87 -12.76 5.60
CA SER A 129 0.14 -13.95 5.15
C SER A 129 0.47 -14.39 3.72
N GLY A 130 1.18 -13.55 2.95
CA GLY A 130 1.49 -13.83 1.55
C GLY A 130 0.36 -13.50 0.56
N ILE A 131 -0.83 -13.11 1.04
CA ILE A 131 -1.94 -12.72 0.18
C ILE A 131 -1.52 -11.58 -0.75
N THR A 132 -1.80 -11.77 -2.03
CA THR A 132 -1.51 -10.79 -3.09
C THR A 132 -2.81 -10.44 -3.81
N ALA A 133 -3.15 -9.15 -3.83
CA ALA A 133 -4.35 -8.66 -4.51
C ALA A 133 -4.25 -8.83 -6.04
N TYR A 134 -5.38 -9.07 -6.69
CA TYR A 134 -5.49 -8.95 -8.14
C TYR A 134 -5.76 -7.48 -8.47
N ILE A 135 -4.78 -6.80 -9.07
CA ILE A 135 -4.84 -5.36 -9.32
C ILE A 135 -4.63 -5.12 -10.82
N PRO A 136 -5.62 -4.62 -11.57
CA PRO A 136 -5.44 -4.20 -12.95
C PRO A 136 -4.41 -3.05 -13.08
N SER A 137 -3.64 -3.05 -14.17
CA SER A 137 -2.48 -2.15 -14.34
C SER A 137 -2.79 -0.73 -14.82
N GLN A 138 -3.99 -0.46 -15.33
CA GLN A 138 -4.37 0.83 -15.90
C GLN A 138 -5.47 1.53 -15.08
N GLY A 139 -5.59 2.85 -15.22
CA GLY A 139 -6.65 3.67 -14.60
C GLY A 139 -6.17 4.73 -13.59
N SER A 140 -4.88 4.72 -13.23
CA SER A 140 -4.27 5.81 -12.45
C SER A 140 -3.61 6.84 -13.38
N VAL A 141 -3.75 8.12 -13.06
CA VAL A 141 -3.07 9.25 -13.75
C VAL A 141 -1.78 9.69 -13.03
N GLY A 142 -1.49 9.13 -11.84
CA GLY A 142 -0.26 9.42 -11.10
C GLY A 142 -0.10 10.84 -10.55
N SER A 143 -1.08 11.74 -10.72
CA SER A 143 -0.96 13.16 -10.33
C SER A 143 -1.34 13.46 -8.88
N SER A 144 -2.28 12.70 -8.29
CA SER A 144 -2.78 12.89 -6.91
C SER A 144 -2.77 11.59 -6.08
N GLY A 145 -2.03 10.60 -6.55
CA GLY A 145 -1.94 9.27 -5.96
C GLY A 145 -2.39 8.18 -6.92
N ASP A 146 -1.95 6.97 -6.64
CA ASP A 146 -2.26 5.72 -7.32
C ASP A 146 -3.63 5.20 -6.88
N LEU A 147 -4.65 6.06 -6.99
CA LEU A 147 -5.98 5.85 -6.40
C LEU A 147 -6.62 4.55 -6.86
N ALA A 148 -6.69 4.29 -8.17
CA ALA A 148 -7.31 3.09 -8.71
C ALA A 148 -6.64 1.78 -8.26
N PRO A 149 -5.31 1.59 -8.45
CA PRO A 149 -4.65 0.37 -8.04
C PRO A 149 -4.59 0.20 -6.51
N LEU A 150 -4.44 1.29 -5.74
CA LEU A 150 -4.52 1.21 -4.28
C LEU A 150 -5.94 0.91 -3.78
N SER A 151 -6.97 1.32 -4.51
CA SER A 151 -8.37 0.96 -4.21
C SER A 151 -8.61 -0.52 -4.41
N HIS A 152 -8.11 -1.12 -5.49
CA HIS A 152 -8.14 -2.58 -5.69
C HIS A 152 -7.40 -3.34 -4.58
N LEU A 153 -6.26 -2.82 -4.10
CA LEU A 153 -5.55 -3.36 -2.95
C LEU A 153 -6.39 -3.26 -1.67
N ALA A 154 -7.00 -2.09 -1.42
CA ALA A 154 -7.85 -1.84 -0.26
C ALA A 154 -9.15 -2.66 -0.29
N CYS A 155 -9.71 -2.97 -1.47
CA CYS A 155 -10.83 -3.89 -1.62
C CYS A 155 -10.52 -5.22 -0.93
N VAL A 156 -9.34 -5.80 -1.17
CA VAL A 156 -8.96 -7.09 -0.56
C VAL A 156 -8.96 -7.00 0.96
N LEU A 157 -8.48 -5.91 1.54
CA LEU A 157 -8.47 -5.70 2.99
C LEU A 157 -9.90 -5.68 3.58
N ILE A 158 -10.85 -5.07 2.89
CA ILE A 158 -12.26 -4.97 3.32
C ILE A 158 -13.10 -6.16 2.88
N GLY A 159 -12.48 -7.20 2.30
CA GLY A 159 -13.14 -8.44 1.87
C GLY A 159 -13.84 -8.36 0.51
N GLU A 160 -13.60 -7.30 -0.24
CA GLU A 160 -14.17 -7.04 -1.56
C GLU A 160 -13.13 -7.29 -2.67
N GLY A 161 -13.58 -7.39 -3.92
CA GLY A 161 -12.70 -7.65 -5.06
C GLY A 161 -12.05 -9.03 -5.01
N TYR A 162 -10.82 -9.13 -5.53
CA TYR A 162 -10.19 -10.41 -5.84
C TYR A 162 -8.72 -10.47 -5.39
N ALA A 163 -8.28 -11.65 -4.99
CA ALA A 163 -6.91 -11.93 -4.62
C ALA A 163 -6.46 -13.28 -5.21
N TYR A 164 -5.15 -13.44 -5.36
CA TYR A 164 -4.57 -14.69 -5.83
C TYR A 164 -4.60 -15.76 -4.74
N ASP A 165 -4.91 -16.98 -5.14
CA ASP A 165 -4.73 -18.21 -4.38
C ASP A 165 -3.92 -19.20 -5.25
N GLY A 166 -2.60 -19.22 -5.04
CA GLY A 166 -1.68 -19.89 -5.96
C GLY A 166 -1.73 -19.27 -7.37
N ARG A 167 -2.24 -20.01 -8.35
CA ARG A 167 -2.41 -19.56 -9.74
C ARG A 167 -3.79 -18.98 -10.01
N ASP A 168 -4.78 -19.33 -9.18
CA ASP A 168 -6.16 -18.92 -9.37
C ASP A 168 -6.42 -17.53 -8.79
N VAL A 169 -7.51 -16.91 -9.25
CA VAL A 169 -8.02 -15.64 -8.73
C VAL A 169 -9.38 -15.90 -8.11
N LEU A 170 -9.50 -15.64 -6.81
CA LEU A 170 -10.71 -15.91 -6.04
C LEU A 170 -11.24 -14.63 -5.37
N PRO A 171 -12.53 -14.59 -4.98
CA PRO A 171 -13.06 -13.49 -4.20
C PRO A 171 -12.24 -13.26 -2.92
N ALA A 172 -11.89 -12.01 -2.63
CA ALA A 172 -11.00 -11.67 -1.53
C ALA A 172 -11.48 -12.20 -0.17
N LYS A 173 -12.80 -12.15 0.08
CA LYS A 173 -13.41 -12.72 1.29
C LYS A 173 -13.06 -14.19 1.51
N ALA A 174 -13.05 -14.99 0.45
CA ALA A 174 -12.70 -16.41 0.53
C ALA A 174 -11.20 -16.59 0.81
N VAL A 175 -10.35 -15.82 0.14
CA VAL A 175 -8.89 -15.85 0.34
C VAL A 175 -8.51 -15.43 1.76
N LEU A 176 -9.11 -14.36 2.29
CA LEU A 176 -8.92 -13.91 3.67
C LEU A 176 -9.31 -15.01 4.67
N ALA A 177 -10.48 -15.64 4.48
CA ALA A 177 -10.96 -16.69 5.37
C ALA A 177 -10.01 -17.90 5.40
N LYS A 178 -9.47 -18.32 4.25
CA LYS A 178 -8.47 -19.40 4.16
C LYS A 178 -7.19 -19.10 4.96
N HIS A 179 -6.83 -17.83 5.11
CA HIS A 179 -5.66 -17.38 5.88
C HIS A 179 -6.01 -16.95 7.31
N GLY A 180 -7.23 -17.23 7.79
CA GLY A 180 -7.67 -16.86 9.14
C GLY A 180 -7.84 -15.35 9.36
N LEU A 181 -7.94 -14.57 8.29
CA LEU A 181 -8.17 -13.13 8.35
C LEU A 181 -9.64 -12.80 8.13
N LYS A 182 -10.10 -11.73 8.79
CA LYS A 182 -11.45 -11.19 8.62
C LYS A 182 -11.39 -9.88 7.83
N PRO A 183 -12.42 -9.58 7.02
CA PRO A 183 -12.60 -8.27 6.40
C PRO A 183 -12.49 -7.13 7.43
N PHE A 184 -11.74 -6.10 7.11
CA PHE A 184 -11.55 -4.94 7.98
C PHE A 184 -12.66 -3.90 7.78
N ARG A 185 -13.15 -3.30 8.87
CA ARG A 185 -14.12 -2.19 8.81
C ARG A 185 -13.41 -0.86 8.92
N LEU A 186 -13.57 -0.01 7.91
CA LEU A 186 -12.92 1.30 7.83
C LEU A 186 -13.65 2.35 8.65
N MET A 187 -12.89 3.22 9.32
CA MET A 187 -13.42 4.38 10.05
C MET A 187 -12.96 5.68 9.38
N ALA A 188 -13.41 6.82 9.92
CA ALA A 188 -13.06 8.16 9.46
C ALA A 188 -11.59 8.28 9.03
N LYS A 189 -11.38 8.79 7.81
CA LYS A 189 -10.08 8.99 7.12
C LYS A 189 -9.39 7.73 6.61
N GLU A 190 -9.79 6.52 7.03
CA GLU A 190 -9.00 5.31 6.74
C GLU A 190 -9.07 4.86 5.29
N GLY A 191 -10.22 4.99 4.63
CA GLY A 191 -10.33 4.71 3.20
C GLY A 191 -9.43 5.63 2.38
N LEU A 192 -9.51 6.94 2.64
CA LEU A 192 -8.65 7.92 1.97
C LEU A 192 -7.18 7.68 2.28
N ALA A 193 -6.84 7.36 3.52
CA ALA A 193 -5.49 7.04 3.93
C ALA A 193 -4.98 5.69 3.39
N LEU A 194 -5.81 4.84 2.79
CA LEU A 194 -5.32 3.64 2.09
C LEU A 194 -4.95 3.95 0.64
N ILE A 195 -5.71 4.83 -0.01
CA ILE A 195 -5.63 5.02 -1.46
C ILE A 195 -4.89 6.29 -1.89
N ASN A 196 -4.76 7.27 -1.00
CA ASN A 196 -4.07 8.52 -1.31
C ASN A 196 -2.56 8.37 -1.06
N GLY A 197 -1.83 7.95 -2.10
CA GLY A 197 -0.36 7.93 -2.14
C GLY A 197 0.18 7.30 -3.42
N THR A 198 1.51 7.22 -3.54
CA THR A 198 2.22 6.94 -4.80
C THR A 198 2.80 5.51 -4.86
N GLN A 199 2.12 4.54 -4.26
CA GLN A 199 2.72 3.21 -4.04
C GLN A 199 2.94 2.37 -5.30
N MET A 200 2.10 2.49 -6.33
CA MET A 200 2.32 1.75 -7.59
C MET A 200 3.55 2.30 -8.30
N MET A 201 3.62 3.62 -8.53
CA MET A 201 4.76 4.23 -9.19
C MET A 201 6.05 4.05 -8.38
N THR A 202 5.98 4.14 -7.04
CA THR A 202 7.14 3.92 -6.17
C THR A 202 7.59 2.45 -6.20
N ALA A 203 6.67 1.49 -6.25
CA ALA A 203 7.02 0.07 -6.39
C ALA A 203 7.72 -0.21 -7.72
N TYR A 204 7.26 0.39 -8.83
CA TYR A 204 7.97 0.32 -10.10
C TYR A 204 9.33 1.01 -10.04
N ALA A 205 9.45 2.18 -9.41
CA ALA A 205 10.74 2.86 -9.26
C ALA A 205 11.75 2.01 -8.48
N VAL A 206 11.33 1.34 -7.41
CA VAL A 206 12.16 0.39 -6.64
C VAL A 206 12.65 -0.75 -7.54
N GLU A 207 11.76 -1.38 -8.31
CA GLU A 207 12.12 -2.48 -9.20
C GLU A 207 13.04 -2.03 -10.35
N ILE A 208 12.75 -0.87 -10.95
CA ILE A 208 13.53 -0.29 -12.06
C ILE A 208 14.94 0.07 -11.58
N LEU A 209 15.08 0.79 -10.46
CA LEU A 209 16.39 1.18 -9.92
C LEU A 209 17.24 -0.04 -9.57
N ASN A 210 16.65 -1.03 -8.89
CA ASN A 210 17.34 -2.29 -8.56
C ASN A 210 17.84 -3.04 -9.81
N ARG A 211 17.08 -3.02 -10.91
CA ARG A 211 17.49 -3.62 -12.19
C ARG A 211 18.52 -2.76 -12.92
N ALA A 212 18.38 -1.45 -12.90
CA ALA A 212 19.28 -0.51 -13.56
C ALA A 212 20.69 -0.56 -12.97
N GLU A 213 20.83 -0.64 -11.64
CA GLU A 213 22.14 -0.80 -10.98
C GLU A 213 22.85 -2.07 -11.44
N ARG A 214 22.12 -3.19 -11.52
CA ARG A 214 22.66 -4.47 -12.01
C ARG A 214 23.06 -4.38 -13.48
N LEU A 215 22.24 -3.74 -14.31
CA LEU A 215 22.52 -3.57 -15.74
C LEU A 215 23.73 -2.66 -15.97
N SER A 216 23.87 -1.57 -15.21
CA SER A 216 25.04 -0.68 -15.29
C SER A 216 26.33 -1.45 -15.02
N LYS A 217 26.36 -2.25 -13.94
CA LYS A 217 27.52 -3.06 -13.60
C LYS A 217 27.86 -4.10 -14.69
N LEU A 218 26.84 -4.73 -15.29
CA LEU A 218 27.03 -5.68 -16.38
C LEU A 218 27.55 -4.99 -17.65
N ALA A 219 27.11 -3.77 -17.94
CA ALA A 219 27.60 -2.98 -19.05
C ALA A 219 29.09 -2.64 -18.87
N ASP A 220 29.51 -2.23 -17.67
CA ASP A 220 30.91 -1.95 -17.36
C ASP A 220 31.80 -3.19 -17.55
N ILE A 221 31.37 -4.35 -17.02
CA ILE A 221 32.10 -5.62 -17.17
C ILE A 221 32.19 -6.03 -18.64
N SER A 222 31.09 -5.93 -19.39
CA SER A 222 31.05 -6.31 -20.80
C SER A 222 31.91 -5.37 -21.65
N GLY A 223 31.93 -4.08 -21.32
CA GLY A 223 32.79 -3.07 -21.93
C GLY A 223 34.26 -3.37 -21.68
N ALA A 224 34.64 -3.68 -20.43
CA ALA A 224 36.00 -4.07 -20.09
C ALA A 224 36.47 -5.31 -20.87
N LEU A 225 35.65 -6.36 -20.92
CA LEU A 225 35.95 -7.58 -21.70
C LEU A 225 36.10 -7.28 -23.20
N SER A 226 35.29 -6.37 -23.73
CA SER A 226 35.37 -5.95 -25.14
C SER A 226 36.67 -5.20 -25.43
N ILE A 227 37.10 -4.31 -24.52
CA ILE A 227 38.37 -3.58 -24.61
C ILE A 227 39.55 -4.56 -24.57
N GLU A 228 39.54 -5.52 -23.63
CA GLU A 228 40.58 -6.55 -23.54
C GLU A 228 40.66 -7.38 -24.83
N ALA A 229 39.52 -7.84 -25.36
CA ALA A 229 39.47 -8.63 -26.59
C ALA A 229 39.97 -7.86 -27.82
N LEU A 230 39.69 -6.56 -27.88
CA LEU A 230 40.13 -5.67 -28.96
C LEU A 230 41.55 -5.13 -28.75
N ARG A 231 42.20 -5.44 -27.62
CA ARG A 231 43.49 -4.87 -27.20
C ARG A 231 43.46 -3.34 -27.19
N GLY A 232 42.33 -2.77 -26.80
CA GLY A 232 42.14 -1.33 -26.64
C GLY A 232 43.01 -0.78 -25.50
N THR A 233 43.40 0.49 -25.61
CA THR A 233 44.14 1.25 -24.59
C THR A 233 43.22 2.11 -23.76
#